data_AF-A0A6G4U678-F1
#
_entry.id   AF-A0A6G4U678-F1
#
_cell.length_a   1.000
_cell.length_b   1.000
_cell.length_c   1.000
_cell.angle_alpha   90.00
_cell.angle_beta   90.00
_cell.angle_gamma   90.00
#
_symmetry.space_group_name_H-M   'P 1'
#
loop_
_entity.id
_entity.type
_entity.pdbx_description
1 polymer ?
#
loop_
_entity_poly.entity_id
_entity_poly.type
_entity_poly.pdbx_seq_one_letter_code
_entity_poly.pdbx_strand_id
1 'polypeptide(L)' 'MRGPRTQTERDDTTVEIVYAAVTGVLLAGAAFALVMSPVLFLGDVPITTLANLWRAAKITAVVVFAARICWTLRRFGRR' A
#
# COMPACT_ATOMS: atom_id res chain seq x y z
N MET A 1 36.13 3.17 -4.48
CA MET A 1 35.17 2.07 -4.22
C MET A 1 34.54 2.35 -2.87
N ARG A 2 33.21 2.51 -2.76
CA ARG A 2 32.57 2.59 -1.43
C ARG A 2 32.76 1.23 -0.75
N GLY A 3 33.29 1.24 0.47
CA GLY A 3 33.44 0.03 1.28
C GLY A 3 32.09 -0.64 1.57
N PRO A 4 32.09 -1.88 2.09
CA PRO A 4 30.86 -2.57 2.43
C PRO A 4 30.00 -1.73 3.37
N ARG A 5 28.67 -1.71 3.14
CA ARG A 5 27.73 -1.06 4.05
C ARG A 5 27.91 -1.59 5.47
N THR A 6 28.00 -0.67 6.42
CA THR A 6 28.10 -0.97 7.86
C THR A 6 26.80 -1.62 8.35
N GLN A 7 26.84 -2.32 9.48
CA GLN A 7 25.65 -3.00 10.03
C GLN A 7 24.52 -2.00 10.32
N THR A 8 24.84 -0.84 10.88
CA THR A 8 23.89 0.25 11.13
C THR A 8 23.16 0.69 9.87
N GLU A 9 23.85 0.81 8.72
CA GLU A 9 23.21 1.20 7.45
C GLU A 9 22.25 0.12 6.91
N ARG A 10 22.52 -1.15 7.21
CA ARG A 10 21.64 -2.26 6.80
C ARG A 10 20.39 -2.32 7.67
N ASP A 11 20.54 -2.09 8.97
CA ASP A 11 19.42 -2.09 9.91
C ASP A 11 18.47 -0.92 9.60
N ASP A 12 19.00 0.26 9.32
CA ASP A 12 18.21 1.44 8.93
C ASP A 12 17.41 1.18 7.63
N THR A 13 18.07 0.58 6.63
CA THR A 13 17.40 0.16 5.37
C THR A 13 16.28 -0.85 5.65
N THR A 14 16.53 -1.82 6.52
CA THR A 14 15.56 -2.86 6.87
C THR A 14 14.33 -2.26 7.57
N VAL A 15 14.55 -1.39 8.55
CA VAL A 15 13.48 -0.70 9.27
C VAL A 15 12.61 0.12 8.32
N GLU A 16 13.20 0.86 7.39
CA GLU A 16 12.42 1.67 6.46
C GLU A 16 11.66 0.81 5.42
N ILE A 17 12.18 -0.35 5.01
CA ILE A 17 11.42 -1.33 4.19
C ILE A 17 10.22 -1.87 4.97
N VAL A 18 10.42 -2.31 6.21
CA VAL A 18 9.34 -2.83 7.06
C VAL A 18 8.30 -1.74 7.32
N TYR A 19 8.73 -0.53 7.64
CA TYR A 19 7.85 0.63 7.80
C TYR A 19 7.05 0.92 6.53
N ALA A 20 7.68 0.86 5.35
CA ALA A 20 6.99 1.05 4.08
C ALA A 20 5.97 -0.05 3.79
N ALA A 21 6.27 -1.31 4.14
CA ALA A 21 5.34 -2.42 4.01
C ALA A 21 4.12 -2.23 4.94
N VAL A 22 4.35 -1.96 6.22
CA VAL A 22 3.27 -1.76 7.21
C VAL A 22 2.40 -0.57 6.82
N THR A 23 2.99 0.59 6.52
CA THR A 23 2.24 1.77 6.09
C THR A 23 1.53 1.55 4.74
N GLY A 24 2.11 0.77 3.83
CA GLY A 24 1.46 0.36 2.59
C GLY A 24 0.22 -0.47 2.83
N VAL A 25 0.27 -1.45 3.73
CA VAL A 25 -0.90 -2.27 4.10
C VAL A 25 -2.00 -1.39 4.70
N LEU A 26 -1.65 -0.48 5.62
CA LEU A 26 -2.61 0.44 6.23
C LEU A 26 -3.29 1.35 5.19
N LEU A 27 -2.51 1.93 4.27
CA LEU A 27 -3.04 2.78 3.20
C LEU A 27 -3.92 1.99 2.22
N ALA A 28 -3.52 0.76 1.87
CA ALA A 28 -4.30 -0.10 1.00
C ALA A 28 -5.64 -0.49 1.65
N GLY A 29 -5.63 -0.83 2.94
CA GLY A 29 -6.85 -1.10 3.71
C GLY A 29 -7.76 0.12 3.82
N ALA A 30 -7.19 1.31 4.09
CA ALA A 30 -7.94 2.55 4.13
C ALA A 30 -8.57 2.88 2.76
N ALA A 31 -7.82 2.72 1.66
CA ALA A 31 -8.32 2.94 0.32
C ALA A 31 -9.44 1.95 -0.05
N PHE A 32 -9.28 0.68 0.34
CA PHE A 32 -10.33 -0.33 0.19
C PHE A 32 -11.61 0.08 0.93
N ALA A 33 -11.49 0.44 2.21
CA ALA A 33 -12.62 0.87 3.03
C ALA A 33 -13.32 2.11 2.45
N LEU A 34 -12.54 3.06 1.92
CA LEU A 34 -13.06 4.26 1.27
C LEU A 34 -13.85 3.92 0.01
N VAL A 35 -13.34 3.03 -0.86
CA VAL A 35 -14.08 2.57 -2.04
C VAL A 35 -15.35 1.81 -1.64
N MET A 36 -15.28 0.99 -0.58
CA MET A 36 -16.43 0.25 -0.06
C MET A 36 -17.39 1.09 0.80
N SER A 37 -17.07 2.35 1.07
CA SER A 37 -17.89 3.22 1.92
C SER A 37 -19.37 3.30 1.51
N PRO A 38 -19.76 3.28 0.21
CA PRO A 38 -21.17 3.28 -0.14
C PRO A 38 -21.91 2.04 0.36
N VAL A 39 -21.27 0.88 0.33
CA VAL A 39 -21.83 -0.38 0.84
C VAL A 39 -21.94 -0.35 2.37
N LEU A 40 -20.96 0.26 3.04
CA LEU A 40 -20.91 0.33 4.51
C LEU A 40 -21.92 1.32 5.10
N PHE A 41 -22.24 2.41 4.39
CA PHE A 41 -23.01 3.52 4.94
C PHE A 41 -24.37 3.78 4.28
N LEU A 42 -24.59 3.43 3.01
CA LEU A 42 -25.84 3.79 2.31
C LEU A 42 -26.87 2.66 2.29
N GLY A 43 -26.47 1.38 2.42
CA GLY A 43 -27.39 0.24 2.35
C GLY A 43 -28.03 0.05 0.96
N ASP A 44 -28.42 -1.19 0.61
CA ASP A 44 -29.05 -1.55 -0.67
C ASP A 44 -28.25 -1.26 -1.95
N VAL A 45 -27.15 -1.99 -2.13
CA VAL A 45 -26.38 -2.02 -3.38
C VAL A 45 -26.78 -3.24 -4.21
N PRO A 46 -27.20 -3.08 -5.49
CA PRO A 46 -27.47 -4.21 -6.38
C PRO A 46 -26.29 -5.18 -6.46
N ILE A 47 -26.55 -6.49 -6.52
CA ILE A 47 -25.50 -7.53 -6.48
C ILE A 47 -24.43 -7.33 -7.56
N THR A 48 -24.84 -6.90 -8.77
CA THR A 48 -23.92 -6.59 -9.88
C THR A 48 -23.03 -5.40 -9.56
N THR A 49 -23.57 -4.35 -8.97
CA THR A 49 -22.86 -3.17 -8.50
C THR A 49 -21.89 -3.52 -7.38
N LEU A 50 -22.31 -4.35 -6.42
CA LEU A 50 -21.48 -4.84 -5.33
C LEU A 50 -20.25 -5.62 -5.85
N ALA A 51 -20.44 -6.51 -6.82
CA ALA A 51 -19.34 -7.28 -7.42
C ALA A 51 -18.30 -6.37 -8.11
N ASN A 52 -18.77 -5.33 -8.82
CA ASN A 52 -17.90 -4.35 -9.46
C ASN A 52 -17.16 -3.48 -8.43
N LEU A 53 -17.84 -3.03 -7.37
CA LEU A 53 -17.23 -2.30 -6.25
C LEU A 53 -16.13 -3.13 -5.57
N TRP A 54 -16.40 -4.42 -5.30
CA TRP A 54 -15.38 -5.32 -4.75
C TRP A 54 -14.15 -5.47 -5.64
N ARG A 55 -14.35 -5.57 -6.97
CA ARG A 55 -13.24 -5.62 -7.93
C ARG A 55 -12.46 -4.31 -7.91
N ALA A 56 -13.15 -3.17 -7.97
CA ALA A 56 -12.53 -1.85 -7.94
C ALA A 56 -11.75 -1.63 -6.63
N ALA A 57 -12.33 -1.94 -5.48
CA ALA A 57 -11.70 -1.80 -4.18
C ALA A 57 -10.42 -2.63 -4.07
N LYS A 58 -10.44 -3.88 -4.55
CA LYS A 58 -9.24 -4.75 -4.59
C LYS A 58 -8.15 -4.17 -5.49
N ILE A 59 -8.51 -3.74 -6.71
CA ILE A 59 -7.55 -3.15 -7.65
C ILE A 59 -6.93 -1.89 -7.04
N THR A 60 -7.74 -1.00 -6.48
CA THR A 60 -7.26 0.22 -5.81
C THR A 60 -6.33 -0.10 -4.66
N ALA A 61 -6.67 -1.07 -3.79
CA ALA A 61 -5.81 -1.48 -2.68
C ALA A 61 -4.44 -1.99 -3.17
N VAL A 62 -4.43 -2.85 -4.20
CA VAL A 62 -3.19 -3.37 -4.81
C VAL A 62 -2.36 -2.25 -5.40
N VAL A 63 -2.98 -1.33 -6.14
CA VAL A 63 -2.28 -0.19 -6.76
C VAL A 63 -1.69 0.74 -5.70
N VAL A 64 -2.43 1.06 -4.64
CA VAL A 64 -1.96 1.90 -3.53
C VAL A 64 -0.78 1.25 -2.81
N PHE A 65 -0.86 -0.05 -2.51
CA PHE A 65 0.23 -0.80 -1.91
C PHE A 65 1.48 -0.80 -2.80
N ALA A 66 1.33 -1.16 -4.09
CA ALA A 66 2.42 -1.19 -5.05
C ALA A 66 3.07 0.18 -5.22
N ALA A 67 2.26 1.25 -5.36
CA ALA A 67 2.75 2.62 -5.45
C ALA A 67 3.56 3.01 -4.20
N ARG A 68 3.09 2.64 -3.00
CA ARG A 68 3.78 2.93 -1.74
C ARG A 68 5.14 2.24 -1.65
N ILE A 69 5.23 0.98 -2.06
CA ILE A 69 6.49 0.23 -2.11
C ILE A 69 7.43 0.82 -3.18
N CYS A 70 6.94 1.03 -4.41
CA CYS A 70 7.72 1.61 -5.49
C CYS A 70 8.28 3.00 -5.12
N TRP A 71 7.51 3.82 -4.42
CA TRP A 71 7.98 5.12 -3.94
C TRP A 71 9.13 4.99 -2.94
N THR A 72 9.03 4.08 -1.97
CA THR A 72 10.14 3.81 -1.02
C THR A 72 11.37 3.28 -1.75
N LEU A 73 11.22 2.29 -2.64
CA LEU A 73 12.35 1.73 -3.39
C LEU A 73 13.04 2.77 -4.27
N ARG A 74 12.27 3.63 -4.95
CA ARG A 74 12.83 4.75 -5.73
C ARG A 74 13.54 5.78 -4.85
N ARG A 75 13.04 6.04 -3.65
CA ARG A 75 13.69 6.95 -2.69
C ARG A 75 15.05 6.42 -2.26
N PHE A 76 15.18 5.11 -2.01
CA PHE A 76 16.47 4.49 -1.71
C PHE A 76 17.43 4.52 -2.89
N GLY A 77 16.96 4.27 -4.12
CA GLY A 77 17.82 4.32 -5.31
C GLY A 77 18.37 5.72 -5.65
N ARG A 78 17.80 6.78 -5.04
CA ARG A 78 18.24 8.17 -5.23
C ARG A 78 19.14 8.69 -4.08
N ARG A 79 19.37 7.91 -3.03
CA ARG A 79 20.21 8.24 -1.87
C ARG A 79 21.53 7.48 -1.95
#